data_AF-A0AAU7JXJ8-F1
#
_entry.id   AF-A0AAU7JXJ8-F1
#
_cell.length_a   1.000
_cell.length_b   1.000
_cell.length_c   1.000
_cell.angle_alpha   90.00
_cell.angle_beta   90.00
_cell.angle_gamma   90.00
#
_symmetry.space_group_name_H-M   'P 1'
#
loop_
_entity.id
_entity.type
_entity.pdbx_description
1 polymer ?
#
loop_
_entity_poly.entity_id
_entity_poly.type
_entity_poly.pdbx_seq_one_letter_code
_entity_poly.pdbx_strand_id
1 'polypeptide(L)'
;MSDATRRTFLAAAGTSAAAAAAVAAAPRASAAPSATAVTESSAPAGQRLVAYVDDPRSGRVVLMHGEDEVTIQDADLVRRLTRAARR
;
A
#
# COMPACT_ATOMS: atom_id res chain seq x y z
N MET A 1 -6.18 -36.62 4.72
CA MET A 1 -4.78 -36.24 4.43
C MET A 1 -4.51 -34.73 4.61
N SER A 2 -5.32 -34.00 5.40
CA SER A 2 -5.23 -32.53 5.49
C SER A 2 -4.39 -32.01 6.67
N ASP A 3 -4.04 -32.90 7.61
CA ASP A 3 -3.28 -32.54 8.82
C ASP A 3 -1.80 -32.34 8.51
N ALA A 4 -1.24 -33.19 7.64
CA ALA A 4 0.14 -33.09 7.17
C ALA A 4 0.41 -31.77 6.43
N THR A 5 -0.52 -31.32 5.58
CA THR A 5 -0.40 -30.07 4.83
C THR A 5 -0.41 -28.84 5.74
N ARG A 6 -1.24 -28.81 6.78
CA ARG A 6 -1.26 -27.70 7.74
C ARG A 6 0.01 -27.65 8.60
N ARG A 7 0.49 -28.81 9.07
CA ARG A 7 1.70 -28.87 9.90
C ARG A 7 2.96 -28.49 9.12
N THR A 8 3.07 -28.88 7.84
CA THR A 8 4.19 -28.44 6.98
C THR A 8 4.13 -26.94 6.66
N PHE A 9 2.94 -26.37 6.48
CA PHE A 9 2.78 -24.94 6.23
C PHE A 9 3.13 -24.08 7.46
N LEU A 10 2.75 -24.53 8.67
CA LEU A 10 3.16 -23.86 9.92
C LEU A 10 4.65 -24.01 10.23
N ALA A 11 5.26 -25.14 9.87
CA ALA A 11 6.71 -25.32 10.01
C ALA A 11 7.50 -24.40 9.05
N ALA A 12 7.00 -24.16 7.84
CA ALA A 12 7.63 -23.27 6.86
C ALA A 12 7.51 -21.78 7.23
N ALA A 13 6.50 -21.39 8.00
CA ALA A 13 6.32 -20.00 8.47
C ALA A 13 7.25 -19.62 9.65
N GLY A 14 7.92 -20.61 10.28
CA GLY A 14 8.76 -20.38 11.46
C GLY A 14 10.26 -20.16 11.18
N THR A 15 10.72 -20.26 9.93
CA THR A 15 12.16 -20.39 9.61
C THR A 15 12.74 -19.24 8.78
N SER A 16 12.39 -17.99 9.08
CA SER A 16 12.99 -16.81 8.41
C SER A 16 13.49 -15.72 9.37
N ALA A 17 13.86 -16.10 10.61
CA ALA A 17 14.38 -15.16 11.62
C ALA A 17 15.77 -15.54 12.15
N ALA A 18 16.69 -15.96 11.28
CA ALA A 18 18.08 -16.19 11.67
C ALA A 18 19.07 -15.91 10.53
N ALA A 19 19.31 -14.62 10.25
CA ALA A 19 20.49 -14.17 9.53
C ALA A 19 20.80 -12.70 9.86
N ALA A 20 21.54 -12.49 10.95
CA ALA A 20 22.51 -11.40 11.19
C ALA A 20 22.61 -11.06 12.69
N ALA A 21 23.07 -12.02 13.49
CA ALA A 21 23.62 -11.71 14.80
C ALA A 21 25.07 -11.27 14.61
N ALA A 22 25.35 -9.96 14.72
CA ALA A 22 26.60 -9.39 15.25
C ALA A 22 26.66 -7.85 15.07
N VAL A 23 26.02 -7.05 15.95
CA VAL A 23 26.66 -5.85 16.54
C VAL A 23 25.96 -5.48 17.87
N ALA A 24 26.80 -5.31 18.89
CA ALA A 24 26.62 -4.83 20.26
C ALA A 24 25.39 -3.95 20.64
N ALA A 25 24.79 -4.34 21.77
CA ALA A 25 24.26 -3.51 22.88
C ALA A 25 23.98 -2.00 22.66
N ALA A 26 22.69 -1.64 22.57
CA ALA A 26 22.10 -0.45 23.22
C ALA A 26 20.55 -0.46 23.13
N PRO A 27 19.81 -0.19 24.22
CA PRO A 27 18.36 -0.01 24.17
C PRO A 27 18.04 1.48 23.93
N ARG A 28 17.17 1.79 22.95
CA ARG A 28 16.34 3.01 22.97
C ARG A 28 15.23 2.93 21.92
N ALA A 29 14.01 3.05 22.43
CA ALA A 29 12.79 3.21 21.66
C ALA A 29 12.82 4.51 20.83
N SER A 30 12.59 4.38 19.54
CA SER A 30 11.82 5.31 18.73
C SER A 30 11.59 4.65 17.40
N ALA A 31 10.44 3.98 17.28
CA ALA A 31 9.85 3.67 15.99
C ALA A 31 9.54 5.03 15.34
N ALA A 32 10.51 5.56 14.59
CA ALA A 32 10.28 6.63 13.67
C ALA A 32 9.15 6.20 12.73
N PRO A 33 8.16 7.05 12.42
CA PRO A 33 7.22 6.73 11.38
C PRO A 33 8.05 6.45 10.13
N SER A 34 7.96 5.24 9.59
CA SER A 34 8.44 4.94 8.26
C SER A 34 7.74 5.96 7.36
N ALA A 35 8.45 7.04 7.05
CA ALA A 35 8.08 7.93 5.99
C ALA A 35 7.95 7.00 4.80
N THR A 36 6.71 6.68 4.44
CA THR A 36 6.38 6.00 3.21
C THR A 36 7.08 6.85 2.18
N ALA A 37 8.20 6.36 1.67
CA ALA A 37 8.87 6.96 0.54
C ALA A 37 7.77 7.03 -0.49
N VAL A 38 7.26 8.24 -0.72
CA VAL A 38 6.48 8.54 -1.89
C VAL A 38 7.49 8.27 -2.98
N THR A 39 7.48 7.05 -3.51
CA THR A 39 8.10 6.78 -4.79
C THR A 39 7.44 7.81 -5.68
N GLU A 40 8.17 8.88 -5.97
CA GLU A 40 7.85 9.76 -7.07
C GLU A 40 7.95 8.87 -8.29
N SER A 41 6.86 8.12 -8.53
CA SER A 41 6.61 7.42 -9.76
C SER A 41 6.51 8.55 -10.75
N SER A 42 7.65 8.83 -11.38
CA SER A 42 7.78 9.81 -12.44
C SER A 42 6.63 9.53 -13.38
N ALA A 43 5.59 10.37 -13.32
CA ALA A 43 4.37 10.16 -14.08
C ALA A 43 4.81 9.96 -15.52
N PRO A 44 4.51 8.82 -16.17
CA PRO A 44 5.03 8.54 -17.50
C PRO A 44 4.71 9.72 -18.42
N ALA A 45 5.77 10.45 -18.79
CA ALA A 45 5.63 11.73 -19.44
C ALA A 45 4.93 11.53 -20.78
N GLY A 46 3.69 12.00 -20.88
CA GLY A 46 2.89 11.95 -22.10
C GLY A 46 1.57 11.18 -22.01
N GLN A 47 1.30 10.44 -20.93
CA GLN A 47 0.03 9.73 -20.77
C GLN A 47 -0.98 10.54 -19.94
N ARG A 48 -2.23 10.56 -20.40
CA ARG A 48 -3.32 11.24 -19.71
C ARG A 48 -3.71 10.43 -18.49
N LEU A 49 -3.55 11.02 -17.31
CA LEU A 49 -4.11 10.49 -16.07
C LEU A 49 -5.56 10.94 -15.94
N VAL A 50 -6.49 9.99 -15.80
CA VAL A 50 -7.91 10.26 -15.53
C VAL A 50 -8.27 9.61 -14.21
N ALA A 51 -8.84 10.37 -13.28
CA ALA A 51 -9.36 9.84 -12.03
C ALA A 51 -10.88 9.99 -12.00
N TYR A 52 -11.59 8.94 -11.62
CA TYR A 52 -13.03 8.98 -11.40
C TYR A 52 -13.41 8.34 -10.07
N VAL A 53 -14.58 8.73 -9.58
CA VAL A 53 -15.15 8.26 -8.31
C VAL A 53 -16.54 7.76 -8.61
N ASP A 54 -16.75 6.45 -8.56
CA ASP A 54 -18.07 5.85 -8.80
C ASP A 54 -19.07 6.19 -7.69
N ASP A 55 -18.67 5.96 -6.43
CA ASP A 55 -19.48 6.28 -5.25
C ASP A 55 -18.65 7.09 -4.24
N PRO A 56 -19.00 8.36 -3.98
CA PRO A 56 -18.28 9.19 -3.02
C PRO A 56 -18.39 8.67 -1.57
N ARG A 57 -19.34 7.79 -1.26
CA ARG A 57 -19.46 7.16 0.07
C ARG A 57 -18.53 5.98 0.25
N SER A 58 -18.13 5.31 -0.84
CA SER A 58 -17.22 4.16 -0.79
C SER A 58 -15.80 4.55 -0.39
N GLY A 59 -15.40 5.80 -0.62
CA GLY A 59 -14.03 6.26 -0.40
C GLY A 59 -13.02 5.65 -1.38
N ARG A 60 -13.47 5.20 -2.56
CA ARG A 60 -12.60 4.67 -3.62
C ARG A 60 -12.44 5.69 -4.75
N VAL A 61 -11.23 5.77 -5.27
CA VAL A 61 -10.87 6.50 -6.49
C VAL A 61 -10.25 5.52 -7.44
N VAL A 62 -10.74 5.48 -8.68
CA VAL A 62 -10.12 4.72 -9.75
C VAL A 62 -9.28 5.68 -10.59
N LEU A 63 -8.02 5.31 -10.80
CA LEU A 63 -7.09 6.03 -11.64
C LEU A 63 -6.83 5.21 -12.89
N MET A 64 -7.01 5.85 -14.03
CA MET A 64 -6.69 5.34 -15.34
C MET A 64 -5.42 6.05 -15.83
N HIS A 65 -4.39 5.27 -16.14
CA HIS A 65 -3.16 5.74 -16.74
C HIS A 65 -2.89 4.94 -18.02
N GLY A 66 -3.24 5.53 -19.17
CA GLY A 66 -3.23 4.78 -20.42
C GLY A 66 -4.26 3.65 -20.38
N GLU A 67 -3.78 2.41 -20.36
CA GLU A 67 -4.59 1.18 -20.27
C GLU A 67 -4.59 0.59 -18.85
N ASP A 68 -3.75 1.11 -17.95
CA ASP A 68 -3.65 0.63 -16.59
C ASP A 68 -4.75 1.23 -15.71
N GLU A 69 -5.47 0.37 -15.00
CA GLU A 69 -6.47 0.73 -14.00
C GLU A 69 -5.94 0.45 -12.59
N VAL A 70 -5.98 1.47 -11.72
CA VAL A 70 -5.55 1.37 -10.33
C VAL A 70 -6.65 1.90 -9.42
N THR A 71 -7.15 1.05 -8.53
CA THR A 71 -8.10 1.47 -7.48
C THR A 71 -7.35 1.84 -6.21
N ILE A 72 -7.55 3.05 -5.72
CA ILE A 72 -7.03 3.55 -4.45
C ILE A 72 -8.19 3.78 -3.48
N GLN A 73 -8.05 3.32 -2.23
CA GLN A 73 -9.00 3.57 -1.16
C GLN A 73 -8.51 4.76 -0.33
N ASP A 74 -9.08 5.95 -0.55
CA ASP A 74 -8.79 7.18 0.19
C ASP A 74 -10.05 8.05 0.30
N ALA A 75 -10.69 8.00 1.47
CA ALA A 75 -11.91 8.76 1.75
C ALA A 75 -11.68 10.28 1.80
N ASP A 76 -10.49 10.74 2.18
CA ASP A 76 -10.18 12.16 2.29
C ASP A 76 -9.90 12.78 0.91
N LEU A 77 -9.22 12.04 0.03
CA LEU A 77 -9.10 12.41 -1.38
C LEU A 77 -10.46 12.51 -2.06
N VAL A 78 -11.32 11.50 -1.91
CA VAL A 78 -12.68 11.52 -2.45
C VAL A 78 -13.44 12.75 -1.95
N ARG A 79 -13.41 13.04 -0.65
CA ARG A 79 -14.07 14.22 -0.07
C ARG A 79 -13.56 15.54 -0.68
N ARG A 80 -12.25 15.66 -0.92
CA ARG A 80 -11.66 16.84 -1.57
C ARG A 80 -12.15 16.98 -3.01
N LEU A 81 -12.14 15.90 -3.79
CA LEU A 81 -12.61 15.89 -5.17
C LEU A 81 -14.12 16.22 -5.25
N THR A 82 -14.96 15.61 -4.41
CA THR A 82 -16.41 15.89 -4.42
C THR A 82 -16.73 17.31 -3.92
N ARG A 83 -15.90 17.91 -3.07
CA ARG A 83 -16.06 19.32 -2.68
C ARG A 83 -15.70 20.25 -3.83
N ALA A 84 -14.61 19.99 -4.54
CA ALA A 84 -14.19 20.77 -5.70
C ALA A 84 -15.22 20.72 -6.84
N ALA A 85 -15.82 19.54 -7.08
CA ALA A 85 -16.83 19.35 -8.13
C ALA A 85 -18.19 20.02 -7.85
N ARG A 86 -18.46 20.45 -6.62
CA ARG A 86 -19.72 21.11 -6.23
C ARG A 86 -19.68 22.64 -6.34
N ARG A 87 -18.54 23.20 -6.77
CA ARG A 87 -18.35 24.64 -6.92
C ARG A 87 -18.64 25.07 -8.34
#